data_AF-A0A485KDH0-F1
#
_entry.id   AF-A0A485KDH0-F1
#
_cell.length_a   1.000
_cell.length_b   1.000
_cell.length_c   1.000
_cell.angle_alpha   90.00
_cell.angle_beta   90.00
_cell.angle_gamma   90.00
#
_symmetry.space_group_name_H-M   'P 1'
#
loop_
_entity.id
_entity.type
_entity.pdbx_description
1 polymer ?
#
loop_
_entity_poly.entity_id
_entity_poly.type
_entity_poly.pdbx_seq_one_letter_code
_entity_poly.pdbx_strand_id
1 'polypeptide(L)'
;MEEVYTSYVIPFRQYVMYDCFGGPRPVQIRYLINAQKGSTFFVVLALMIYFDNWSWTAHIYLANHGIYGFIWLLKDITVPDKAWKAYLTIASTIVAFVSLMIYWAAGYIVVAHGVEASPAVAAVAVMMNTLGSVLMMVTDTQKYFQLKYHHGLITDGWLTWSRNTNYLGEMMIYLSFALLANHWLPYAWLAFIWTVLFMSNMIAKDVSIRNKDGGSAYMHKANLLFPNVVGWARSGVESRPAECS
;
A
#
# COMPACT_ATOMS: atom_id res chain seq x y z
N MET A 1 -5.37 20.76 -6.64
CA MET A 1 -5.36 19.44 -5.97
C MET A 1 -4.58 19.52 -4.65
N GLU A 2 -3.29 19.84 -4.66
CA GLU A 2 -2.44 19.95 -3.45
C GLU A 2 -3.08 20.78 -2.33
N GLU A 3 -3.53 22.00 -2.64
CA GLU A 3 -4.18 22.92 -1.68
C GLU A 3 -5.41 22.32 -0.98
N VAL A 4 -6.25 21.59 -1.71
CA VAL A 4 -7.43 20.93 -1.14
C VAL A 4 -7.01 19.86 -0.13
N TYR A 5 -5.96 19.11 -0.46
CA TYR A 5 -5.45 18.07 0.43
C TYR A 5 -4.79 18.66 1.67
N THR A 6 -3.91 19.64 1.52
CA THR A 6 -3.20 20.24 2.64
C THR A 6 -4.12 21.01 3.58
N SER A 7 -5.14 21.68 3.04
CA SER A 7 -6.05 22.52 3.83
C SER A 7 -7.20 21.74 4.48
N TYR A 8 -7.69 20.67 3.82
CA TYR A 8 -8.92 20.00 4.26
C TYR A 8 -8.75 18.50 4.49
N VAL A 9 -8.24 17.76 3.49
CA VAL A 9 -8.24 16.28 3.54
C VAL A 9 -7.26 15.75 4.57
N ILE A 10 -6.02 16.27 4.60
CA ILE A 10 -4.98 15.84 5.53
C ILE A 10 -5.37 16.16 6.99
N PRO A 11 -5.82 17.38 7.34
CA PRO A 11 -6.31 17.66 8.70
C PRO A 11 -7.50 16.80 9.10
N PHE A 12 -8.48 16.61 8.20
CA PHE A 12 -9.63 15.75 8.46
C PHE A 12 -9.20 14.30 8.71
N ARG A 13 -8.35 13.75 7.83
CA ARG A 13 -7.80 12.40 7.96
C ARG A 13 -7.00 12.25 9.26
N GLN A 14 -6.21 13.25 9.64
CA GLN A 14 -5.45 13.26 10.89
C GLN A 14 -6.41 13.17 12.10
N TYR A 15 -7.46 14.00 12.12
CA TYR A 15 -8.47 13.96 13.15
C TYR A 15 -9.14 12.58 13.25
N VAL A 16 -9.71 12.08 12.15
CA VAL A 16 -10.42 10.79 12.14
C VAL A 16 -9.50 9.63 12.54
N MET A 17 -8.29 9.60 12.00
CA MET A 17 -7.39 8.46 12.13
C MET A 17 -6.65 8.42 13.48
N TYR A 18 -6.43 9.56 14.14
CA TYR A 18 -5.59 9.60 15.35
C TYR A 18 -6.23 10.30 16.55
N ASP A 19 -7.06 11.32 16.33
CA ASP A 19 -7.42 12.30 17.37
C ASP A 19 -8.95 12.37 17.62
N CYS A 20 -9.73 11.46 17.03
CA CYS A 20 -11.19 11.53 17.00
C CYS A 20 -11.75 11.55 18.44
N PHE A 21 -12.60 12.53 18.74
CA PHE A 21 -13.18 12.80 20.06
C PHE A 21 -12.18 12.96 21.24
N GLY A 22 -10.87 13.03 20.98
CA GLY A 22 -9.85 13.14 22.02
C GLY A 22 -9.79 11.94 22.98
N GLY A 23 -9.23 12.16 24.19
CA GLY A 23 -9.19 11.17 25.26
C GLY A 23 -7.95 10.27 25.30
N PRO A 24 -7.99 9.18 26.09
CA PRO A 24 -6.87 8.26 26.27
C PRO A 24 -6.42 7.63 24.95
N ARG A 25 -5.11 7.34 24.84
CA ARG A 25 -4.52 6.75 23.63
C ARG A 25 -3.87 5.39 23.90
N PRO A 26 -4.66 4.32 24.09
CA PRO A 26 -4.15 3.07 24.65
C PRO A 26 -3.37 2.20 23.66
N VAL A 27 -3.59 2.35 22.35
CA VAL A 27 -3.13 1.39 21.34
C VAL A 27 -2.41 2.08 20.20
N GLN A 28 -1.27 1.52 19.78
CA GLN A 28 -0.60 1.89 18.53
C GLN A 28 -1.30 1.25 17.33
N ILE A 29 -1.45 2.00 16.25
CA ILE A 29 -2.12 1.50 15.04
C ILE A 29 -1.49 0.22 14.46
N ARG A 30 -0.16 0.05 14.55
CA ARG A 30 0.52 -1.17 14.07
C ARG A 30 -0.06 -2.45 14.66
N TYR A 31 -0.52 -2.45 15.91
CA TYR A 31 -1.05 -3.66 16.53
C TYR A 31 -2.37 -4.08 15.89
N LEU A 32 -3.23 -3.11 15.54
CA LEU A 32 -4.48 -3.37 14.83
C LEU A 32 -4.20 -3.89 13.42
N ILE A 33 -3.27 -3.25 12.71
CA ILE A 33 -2.88 -3.66 11.37
C ILE A 33 -2.28 -5.07 11.41
N ASN A 34 -1.31 -5.32 12.29
CA ASN A 34 -0.65 -6.61 12.41
C ASN A 34 -1.62 -7.71 12.84
N ALA A 35 -2.57 -7.42 13.73
CA ALA A 35 -3.62 -8.38 14.09
C ALA A 35 -4.44 -8.77 12.87
N GLN A 36 -4.95 -7.80 12.10
CA GLN A 36 -5.71 -8.05 10.88
C GLN A 36 -4.86 -8.82 9.84
N LYS A 37 -3.62 -8.39 9.59
CA LYS A 37 -2.73 -9.01 8.60
C LYS A 37 -2.37 -10.43 8.98
N GLY A 38 -1.98 -10.65 10.24
CA GLY A 38 -1.62 -11.96 10.78
C GLY A 38 -2.78 -12.93 10.86
N SER A 39 -4.01 -12.45 11.11
CA SER A 39 -5.19 -13.30 11.17
C SER A 39 -5.83 -13.56 9.81
N THR A 40 -5.46 -12.80 8.76
CA THR A 40 -6.11 -12.88 7.43
C THR A 40 -6.14 -14.30 6.87
N PHE A 41 -5.01 -15.02 6.90
CA PHE A 41 -4.95 -16.40 6.41
C PHE A 41 -5.97 -17.29 7.14
N PHE A 42 -5.99 -17.24 8.47
CA PHE A 42 -6.88 -18.05 9.30
C PHE A 42 -8.34 -17.66 9.12
N VAL A 43 -8.65 -16.37 8.97
CA VAL A 43 -10.01 -15.90 8.73
C VAL A 43 -10.53 -16.40 7.38
N VAL A 44 -9.75 -16.27 6.31
CA VAL A 44 -10.18 -16.77 4.99
C VAL A 44 -10.31 -18.29 5.00
N LEU A 45 -9.38 -19.01 5.64
CA LEU A 45 -9.48 -20.47 5.77
C LEU A 45 -10.72 -20.89 6.59
N ALA A 46 -11.03 -20.18 7.67
CA ALA A 46 -12.23 -20.43 8.46
C ALA A 46 -13.51 -20.17 7.65
N LEU A 47 -13.53 -19.14 6.79
CA LEU A 47 -14.62 -18.91 5.84
C LEU A 47 -14.75 -20.09 4.87
N MET A 48 -13.63 -20.59 4.31
CA MET A 48 -13.65 -21.73 3.37
C MET A 48 -14.23 -22.98 4.02
N ILE A 49 -13.87 -23.25 5.28
CA ILE A 49 -14.42 -24.35 6.07
C ILE A 49 -15.91 -24.14 6.33
N TYR A 50 -16.31 -22.94 6.78
CA TYR A 50 -17.69 -22.64 7.16
C TYR A 50 -18.67 -22.71 5.97
N PHE A 51 -18.26 -22.19 4.81
CA PHE A 51 -19.08 -22.20 3.59
C PHE A 51 -18.86 -23.45 2.72
N ASP A 52 -17.99 -24.37 3.15
CA ASP A 52 -17.55 -25.55 2.39
C ASP A 52 -17.14 -25.23 0.94
N ASN A 53 -16.42 -24.12 0.77
CA ASN A 53 -15.96 -23.66 -0.54
C ASN A 53 -14.44 -23.79 -0.67
N TRP A 54 -14.06 -24.84 -1.40
CA TRP A 54 -12.68 -25.19 -1.74
C TRP A 54 -12.39 -24.95 -3.22
N SER A 55 -13.09 -24.00 -3.86
CA SER A 55 -12.83 -23.67 -5.26
C SER A 55 -11.40 -23.18 -5.45
N TRP A 56 -10.90 -23.29 -6.68
CA TRP A 56 -9.56 -22.82 -6.99
C TRP A 56 -9.43 -21.30 -6.78
N THR A 57 -10.50 -20.52 -7.01
CA THR A 57 -10.51 -19.07 -6.76
C THR A 57 -10.34 -18.78 -5.27
N ALA A 58 -11.01 -19.53 -4.39
CA ALA A 58 -10.85 -19.42 -2.94
C ALA A 58 -9.41 -19.75 -2.51
N HIS A 59 -8.79 -20.79 -3.07
CA HIS A 59 -7.39 -21.12 -2.81
C HIS A 59 -6.41 -20.02 -3.27
N ILE A 60 -6.60 -19.47 -4.47
CA ILE A 60 -5.76 -18.37 -4.97
C ILE A 60 -5.92 -17.12 -4.10
N TYR A 61 -7.15 -16.80 -3.67
CA TYR A 61 -7.40 -15.69 -2.77
C TYR A 61 -6.73 -15.90 -1.40
N LEU A 62 -6.91 -17.08 -0.79
CA LEU A 62 -6.26 -17.46 0.48
C LEU A 62 -4.75 -17.33 0.37
N ALA A 63 -4.15 -17.85 -0.71
CA ALA A 63 -2.72 -17.77 -0.94
C ALA A 63 -2.25 -16.32 -1.07
N ASN A 64 -2.88 -15.52 -1.94
CA ASN A 64 -2.47 -14.14 -2.21
C ASN A 64 -2.66 -13.22 -0.99
N HIS A 65 -3.84 -13.21 -0.37
CA HIS A 65 -4.10 -12.33 0.77
C HIS A 65 -3.40 -12.83 2.05
N GLY A 66 -3.33 -14.15 2.24
CA GLY A 66 -2.61 -14.78 3.34
C GLY A 66 -1.12 -14.48 3.30
N ILE A 67 -0.44 -14.73 2.17
CA ILE A 67 1.01 -14.48 2.07
C ILE A 67 1.34 -13.00 2.24
N TYR A 68 0.50 -12.10 1.71
CA TYR A 68 0.68 -10.67 1.94
C TYR A 68 0.61 -10.30 3.42
N GLY A 69 -0.31 -10.92 4.18
CA GLY A 69 -0.38 -10.76 5.63
C GLY A 69 0.93 -11.13 6.33
N PHE A 70 1.53 -12.27 5.97
CA PHE A 70 2.84 -12.70 6.50
C PHE A 70 3.99 -11.76 6.09
N ILE A 71 4.03 -11.34 4.82
CA ILE A 71 5.03 -10.37 4.33
C ILE A 71 4.94 -9.07 5.14
N TRP A 72 3.73 -8.60 5.42
CA TRP A 72 3.53 -7.40 6.24
C TRP A 72 4.08 -7.56 7.66
N LEU A 73 3.82 -8.69 8.32
CA LEU A 73 4.36 -8.95 9.66
C LEU A 73 5.89 -8.98 9.66
N LEU A 74 6.49 -9.65 8.68
CA LEU A 74 7.94 -9.66 8.51
C LEU A 74 8.50 -8.24 8.33
N LYS A 75 7.82 -7.43 7.49
CA LYS A 75 8.17 -6.02 7.28
C LYS A 75 8.13 -5.22 8.58
N ASP A 76 7.07 -5.32 9.38
CA ASP A 76 6.97 -4.57 10.65
C ASP A 76 8.06 -4.96 11.65
N ILE A 77 8.47 -6.22 11.68
CA ILE A 77 9.52 -6.71 12.58
C ILE A 77 10.92 -6.28 12.10
N THR A 78 11.18 -6.37 10.79
CA THR A 78 12.53 -6.20 10.23
C THR A 78 12.85 -4.76 9.80
N VAL A 79 11.89 -4.07 9.21
CA VAL A 79 12.01 -2.71 8.66
C VAL A 79 10.80 -1.85 9.11
N PRO A 80 10.62 -1.64 10.43
CA PRO A 80 9.44 -0.97 10.98
C PRO A 80 9.28 0.45 10.45
N ASP A 81 8.07 0.80 10.02
CA ASP A 81 7.72 2.15 9.62
C ASP A 81 7.31 2.98 10.85
N LYS A 82 7.85 4.21 10.95
CA LYS A 82 7.52 5.15 12.03
C LYS A 82 6.05 5.57 11.98
N ALA A 83 5.44 5.63 10.79
CA ALA A 83 4.05 6.05 10.62
C ALA A 83 3.05 5.13 11.37
N TRP A 84 3.39 3.85 11.55
CA TRP A 84 2.51 2.87 12.21
C TRP A 84 2.68 2.81 13.73
N LYS A 85 3.61 3.59 14.31
CA LYS A 85 3.85 3.63 15.78
C LYS A 85 3.01 4.68 16.50
N ALA A 86 2.18 5.43 15.79
CA ALA A 86 1.30 6.43 16.37
C ALA A 86 0.21 5.78 17.27
N TYR A 87 -0.02 6.39 18.43
CA TYR A 87 -1.07 6.00 19.37
C TYR A 87 -2.39 6.69 19.02
N LEU A 88 -3.46 5.90 19.00
CA LEU A 88 -4.81 6.34 18.60
C LEU A 88 -5.67 6.63 19.82
N THR A 89 -6.55 7.64 19.74
CA THR A 89 -7.68 7.76 20.70
C THR A 89 -8.58 6.53 20.61
N ILE A 90 -9.38 6.27 21.65
CA ILE A 90 -10.33 5.13 21.67
C ILE A 90 -11.26 5.17 20.44
N ALA A 91 -11.81 6.34 20.09
CA ALA A 91 -12.68 6.46 18.93
C ALA A 91 -11.93 6.18 17.61
N SER A 92 -10.71 6.71 17.46
CA SER A 92 -9.86 6.41 16.31
C SER A 92 -9.44 4.94 16.25
N THR A 93 -9.25 4.26 17.38
CA THR A 93 -9.04 2.80 17.44
C THR A 93 -10.21 2.03 16.85
N ILE A 94 -11.46 2.40 17.19
CA ILE A 94 -12.66 1.77 16.64
C ILE A 94 -12.73 2.01 15.13
N VAL A 95 -12.53 3.25 14.68
CA VAL A 95 -12.52 3.60 13.25
C VAL A 95 -11.47 2.79 12.49
N ALA A 96 -10.24 2.72 13.01
CA ALA A 96 -9.15 1.96 12.40
C ALA A 96 -9.48 0.47 12.35
N PHE A 97 -10.02 -0.09 13.44
CA PHE A 97 -10.43 -1.49 13.49
C PHE A 97 -11.50 -1.82 12.45
N VAL A 98 -12.59 -1.06 12.39
CA VAL A 98 -13.68 -1.26 11.41
C VAL A 98 -13.14 -1.11 9.98
N SER A 99 -12.32 -0.09 9.72
CA SER A 99 -11.70 0.12 8.41
C SER A 99 -10.86 -1.08 7.98
N LEU A 100 -10.11 -1.69 8.91
CA LEU A 100 -9.32 -2.88 8.65
C LEU A 100 -10.18 -4.12 8.39
N MET A 101 -11.33 -4.27 9.07
CA MET A 101 -12.25 -5.39 8.84
C MET A 101 -12.90 -5.35 7.45
N ILE A 102 -13.16 -4.15 6.89
CA ILE A 102 -13.75 -4.02 5.55
C ILE A 102 -12.86 -4.65 4.46
N TYR A 103 -11.54 -4.74 4.67
CA TYR A 103 -10.65 -5.44 3.74
C TYR A 103 -10.93 -6.93 3.61
N TRP A 104 -11.54 -7.57 4.62
CA TRP A 104 -11.97 -8.97 4.53
C TRP A 104 -13.26 -9.16 3.72
N ALA A 105 -13.96 -8.08 3.36
CA ALA A 105 -15.16 -8.18 2.51
C ALA A 105 -14.85 -8.87 1.19
N ALA A 106 -13.69 -8.62 0.58
CA ALA A 106 -13.28 -9.32 -0.65
C ALA A 106 -13.16 -10.84 -0.44
N GLY A 107 -12.52 -11.29 0.64
CA GLY A 107 -12.36 -12.72 0.93
C GLY A 107 -13.67 -13.38 1.31
N TYR A 108 -14.49 -12.69 2.10
CA TYR A 108 -15.87 -13.10 2.36
C TYR A 108 -16.66 -13.28 1.06
N ILE A 109 -16.60 -12.31 0.15
CA ILE A 109 -17.34 -12.38 -1.12
C ILE A 109 -16.87 -13.57 -1.97
N VAL A 110 -15.55 -13.72 -2.15
CA VAL A 110 -14.98 -14.85 -2.93
C VAL A 110 -15.48 -16.19 -2.40
N VAL A 111 -15.41 -16.37 -1.09
CA VAL A 111 -15.70 -17.66 -0.46
C VAL A 111 -17.21 -17.88 -0.30
N ALA A 112 -17.93 -16.95 0.31
CA ALA A 112 -19.35 -17.12 0.63
C ALA A 112 -20.26 -17.15 -0.61
N HIS A 113 -19.87 -16.45 -1.69
CA HIS A 113 -20.67 -16.43 -2.93
C HIS A 113 -20.12 -17.38 -4.01
N GLY A 114 -19.07 -18.16 -3.73
CA GLY A 114 -18.52 -19.09 -4.72
C GLY A 114 -18.05 -18.40 -5.99
N VAL A 115 -17.33 -17.27 -5.86
CA VAL A 115 -16.88 -16.52 -7.04
C VAL A 115 -15.90 -17.36 -7.85
N GLU A 116 -16.22 -17.58 -9.11
CA GLU A 116 -15.36 -18.26 -10.07
C GLU A 116 -14.67 -17.21 -10.95
N ALA A 117 -13.43 -16.88 -10.62
CA ALA A 117 -12.59 -16.04 -11.49
C ALA A 117 -12.30 -16.78 -12.80
N SER A 118 -11.80 -16.12 -13.84
CA SER A 118 -11.24 -16.84 -14.99
C SER A 118 -9.76 -17.10 -14.76
N PRO A 119 -9.16 -18.13 -15.40
CA PRO A 119 -7.71 -18.37 -15.31
C PRO A 119 -6.87 -17.13 -15.68
N ALA A 120 -7.35 -16.33 -16.65
CA ALA A 120 -6.70 -15.08 -17.05
C ALA A 120 -6.73 -14.03 -15.92
N VAL A 121 -7.89 -13.84 -15.27
CA VAL A 121 -8.02 -12.91 -14.12
C VAL A 121 -7.13 -13.36 -12.96
N ALA A 122 -7.09 -14.66 -12.69
CA ALA A 122 -6.23 -15.19 -11.63
C ALA A 122 -4.75 -15.05 -11.93
N ALA A 123 -4.32 -15.29 -13.17
CA ALA A 123 -2.95 -15.05 -13.59
C ALA A 123 -2.55 -13.59 -13.37
N VAL A 124 -3.40 -12.64 -13.77
CA VAL A 124 -3.18 -11.21 -13.53
C VAL A 124 -3.14 -10.90 -12.03
N ALA A 125 -4.05 -11.45 -11.24
CA ALA A 125 -4.07 -11.24 -9.79
C ALA A 125 -2.77 -11.74 -9.13
N VAL A 126 -2.28 -12.93 -9.49
CA VAL A 126 -1.00 -13.47 -8.99
C VAL A 126 0.17 -12.60 -9.43
N MET A 127 0.22 -12.15 -10.69
CA MET A 127 1.26 -11.24 -11.18
C MET A 127 1.27 -9.93 -10.40
N MET A 128 0.09 -9.34 -10.16
CA MET A 128 -0.06 -8.10 -9.43
C MET A 128 0.33 -8.23 -7.96
N ASN A 129 -0.10 -9.31 -7.29
CA ASN A 129 0.27 -9.59 -5.90
C ASN A 129 1.79 -9.78 -5.75
N THR A 130 2.40 -10.54 -6.67
CA THR A 130 3.83 -10.84 -6.65
C THR A 130 4.67 -9.58 -6.90
N LEU A 131 4.42 -8.90 -8.02
CA LEU A 131 5.15 -7.67 -8.36
C LEU A 131 4.87 -6.57 -7.33
N GLY A 132 3.64 -6.42 -6.88
CA GLY A 132 3.27 -5.44 -5.87
C GLY A 132 3.98 -5.67 -4.54
N SER A 133 4.09 -6.93 -4.10
CA SER A 133 4.85 -7.30 -2.89
C SER A 133 6.32 -6.96 -3.02
N VAL A 134 6.93 -7.23 -4.18
CA VAL A 134 8.32 -6.84 -4.47
C VAL A 134 8.46 -5.33 -4.37
N LEU A 135 7.68 -4.55 -5.14
CA LEU A 135 7.77 -3.09 -5.18
C LEU A 135 7.59 -2.45 -3.80
N MET A 136 6.65 -2.94 -2.99
CA MET A 136 6.46 -2.49 -1.61
C MET A 136 7.70 -2.79 -0.76
N MET A 137 8.10 -4.06 -0.68
CA MET A 137 9.16 -4.50 0.24
C MET A 137 10.51 -3.85 -0.08
N VAL A 138 10.91 -3.83 -1.35
CA VAL A 138 12.21 -3.30 -1.75
C VAL A 138 12.30 -1.79 -1.54
N THR A 139 11.22 -1.05 -1.83
CA THR A 139 11.19 0.41 -1.65
C THR A 139 11.22 0.78 -0.18
N ASP A 140 10.44 0.10 0.65
CA ASP A 140 10.42 0.37 2.09
C ASP A 140 11.71 -0.08 2.78
N THR A 141 12.33 -1.17 2.33
CA THR A 141 13.65 -1.60 2.81
C THR A 141 14.74 -0.58 2.45
N GLN A 142 14.77 -0.10 1.20
CA GLN A 142 15.68 0.97 0.78
C GLN A 142 15.48 2.22 1.65
N LYS A 143 14.24 2.70 1.78
CA LYS A 143 13.91 3.86 2.61
C LYS A 143 14.35 3.67 4.06
N TYR A 144 14.09 2.50 4.64
CA TYR A 144 14.42 2.22 6.04
C TYR A 144 15.91 2.33 6.30
N PHE A 145 16.74 1.60 5.54
CA PHE A 145 18.18 1.61 5.77
C PHE A 145 18.82 2.94 5.37
N GLN A 146 18.40 3.53 4.25
CA GLN A 146 18.95 4.81 3.82
C GLN A 146 18.64 5.90 4.84
N LEU A 147 17.39 6.03 5.30
CA LEU A 147 17.04 7.01 6.33
C LEU A 147 17.57 6.68 7.73
N LYS A 148 17.98 5.44 7.99
CA LYS A 148 18.62 5.05 9.25
C LYS A 148 20.06 5.54 9.34
N TYR A 149 20.80 5.52 8.22
CA TYR A 149 22.22 5.88 8.19
C TYR A 149 22.47 7.28 7.61
N HIS A 150 21.62 7.74 6.70
CA HIS A 150 21.73 9.02 6.00
C HIS A 150 20.36 9.68 5.85
N HIS A 151 20.06 10.62 6.75
CA HIS A 151 18.88 11.46 6.61
C HIS A 151 19.01 12.37 5.39
N GLY A 152 18.00 12.39 4.51
CA GLY A 152 18.06 13.23 3.32
C GLY A 152 16.95 12.98 2.31
N LEU A 153 17.17 13.50 1.10
CA LEU A 153 16.37 13.20 -0.09
C LEU A 153 16.87 11.88 -0.71
N ILE A 154 15.96 10.99 -1.08
CA ILE A 154 16.28 9.73 -1.77
C ILE A 154 15.86 9.88 -3.23
N THR A 155 16.81 9.78 -4.16
CA THR A 155 16.59 10.02 -5.59
C THR A 155 17.10 8.87 -6.48
N ASP A 156 17.48 7.76 -5.89
CA ASP A 156 18.11 6.60 -6.52
C ASP A 156 17.32 5.30 -6.26
N GLY A 157 17.81 4.19 -6.83
CA GLY A 157 17.19 2.88 -6.71
C GLY A 157 15.72 2.87 -7.14
N TRP A 158 14.85 2.33 -6.28
CA TRP A 158 13.42 2.17 -6.53
C TRP A 158 12.65 3.50 -6.58
N LEU A 159 13.27 4.59 -6.12
CA LEU A 159 12.67 5.92 -6.11
C LEU A 159 13.20 6.81 -7.26
N THR A 160 14.06 6.29 -8.14
CA THR A 160 14.68 7.10 -9.21
C THR A 160 13.67 7.76 -10.15
N TRP A 161 12.62 7.03 -10.53
CA TRP A 161 11.67 7.42 -11.58
C TRP A 161 10.22 7.53 -11.09
N SER A 162 9.92 7.01 -9.90
CA SER A 162 8.64 7.19 -9.22
C SER A 162 8.90 7.58 -7.78
N ARG A 163 8.19 8.60 -7.30
CA ARG A 163 8.29 9.04 -5.91
C ARG A 163 7.61 8.07 -4.95
N ASN A 164 6.68 7.23 -5.42
CA ASN A 164 5.78 6.42 -4.58
C ASN A 164 5.69 4.94 -5.04
N THR A 165 6.82 4.33 -5.40
CA THR A 165 6.89 2.93 -5.83
C THR A 165 6.30 1.94 -4.82
N ASN A 166 6.47 2.19 -3.52
CA ASN A 166 5.86 1.36 -2.47
C ASN A 166 4.33 1.42 -2.49
N TYR A 167 3.75 2.61 -2.66
CA TYR A 167 2.30 2.77 -2.77
C TYR A 167 1.76 2.11 -4.03
N LEU A 168 2.45 2.23 -5.17
CA LEU A 168 2.07 1.51 -6.38
C LEU A 168 2.02 -0.01 -6.12
N GLY A 169 3.03 -0.53 -5.41
CA GLY A 169 3.07 -1.94 -5.01
C GLY A 169 1.87 -2.34 -4.15
N GLU A 170 1.57 -1.59 -3.09
CA GLU A 170 0.40 -1.86 -2.24
C GLU A 170 -0.92 -1.75 -3.01
N MET A 171 -1.06 -0.76 -3.91
CA MET A 171 -2.24 -0.65 -4.77
C MET A 171 -2.42 -1.88 -5.66
N MET A 172 -1.34 -2.42 -6.23
CA MET A 172 -1.39 -3.65 -7.04
C MET A 172 -1.81 -4.87 -6.22
N ILE A 173 -1.28 -5.04 -5.00
CA ILE A 173 -1.64 -6.13 -4.10
C ILE A 173 -3.14 -6.11 -3.81
N TYR A 174 -3.67 -4.98 -3.34
CA TYR A 174 -5.09 -4.93 -2.99
C TYR A 174 -6.02 -4.99 -4.20
N LEU A 175 -5.62 -4.43 -5.34
CA LEU A 175 -6.38 -4.55 -6.57
C LEU A 175 -6.45 -6.01 -7.03
N SER A 176 -5.41 -6.82 -6.81
CA SER A 176 -5.45 -8.26 -7.07
C SER A 176 -6.57 -8.98 -6.28
N PHE A 177 -6.82 -8.57 -5.03
CA PHE A 177 -7.87 -9.14 -4.21
C PHE A 177 -9.26 -8.72 -4.68
N ALA A 178 -9.41 -7.45 -5.09
CA ALA A 178 -10.66 -6.93 -5.64
C ALA A 178 -11.02 -7.60 -6.99
N LEU A 179 -10.02 -7.87 -7.83
CA LEU A 179 -10.19 -8.60 -9.09
C LEU A 179 -10.74 -10.01 -8.85
N LEU A 180 -10.18 -10.75 -7.89
CA LEU A 180 -10.66 -12.09 -7.55
C LEU A 180 -12.08 -12.08 -6.96
N ALA A 181 -12.44 -11.04 -6.19
CA ALA A 181 -13.78 -10.89 -5.65
C ALA A 181 -14.83 -10.48 -6.71
N ASN A 182 -14.39 -9.89 -7.82
CA ASN A 182 -15.22 -9.41 -8.93
C ASN A 182 -16.51 -8.70 -8.48
N HIS A 183 -16.38 -7.83 -7.47
CA HIS A 183 -17.51 -7.16 -6.84
C HIS A 183 -17.18 -5.68 -6.58
N TRP A 184 -18.16 -4.79 -6.75
CA TRP A 184 -17.97 -3.34 -6.68
C TRP A 184 -17.45 -2.85 -5.31
N LEU A 185 -17.90 -3.50 -4.22
CA LEU A 185 -17.60 -3.07 -2.85
C LEU A 185 -16.09 -3.00 -2.54
N PRO A 186 -15.27 -4.05 -2.81
CA PRO A 186 -13.81 -3.94 -2.72
C PRO A 186 -13.23 -2.76 -3.50
N TYR A 187 -13.65 -2.52 -4.74
CA TYR A 187 -13.13 -1.40 -5.54
C TYR A 187 -13.50 -0.04 -4.93
N ALA A 188 -14.73 0.13 -4.47
CA ALA A 188 -15.18 1.36 -3.82
C ALA A 188 -14.37 1.65 -2.54
N TRP A 189 -14.11 0.61 -1.74
CA TRP A 189 -13.27 0.73 -0.55
C TRP A 189 -11.83 1.11 -0.88
N LEU A 190 -11.23 0.49 -1.90
CA LEU A 190 -9.89 0.84 -2.36
C LEU A 190 -9.82 2.27 -2.89
N ALA A 191 -10.78 2.70 -3.70
CA ALA A 191 -10.85 4.07 -4.19
C ALA A 191 -10.92 5.10 -3.04
N PHE A 192 -11.70 4.81 -2.01
CA PHE A 192 -11.76 5.63 -0.80
C PHE A 192 -10.40 5.69 -0.08
N ILE A 193 -9.78 4.55 0.21
CA ILE A 193 -8.47 4.51 0.90
C ILE A 193 -7.38 5.19 0.08
N TRP A 194 -7.35 4.96 -1.24
CA TRP A 194 -6.33 5.55 -2.10
C TRP A 194 -6.45 7.07 -2.16
N THR A 195 -7.68 7.59 -2.13
CA THR A 195 -7.97 9.02 -2.18
C THR A 195 -7.72 9.66 -0.81
N VAL A 196 -8.24 9.10 0.28
CA VAL A 196 -8.17 9.76 1.60
C VAL A 196 -6.85 9.50 2.31
N LEU A 197 -6.30 8.28 2.22
CA LEU A 197 -5.09 7.90 2.95
C LEU A 197 -3.84 7.97 2.07
N PHE A 198 -3.80 7.27 0.93
CA PHE A 198 -2.57 7.16 0.15
C PHE A 198 -2.22 8.52 -0.47
N MET A 199 -3.16 9.16 -1.15
CA MET A 199 -2.92 10.46 -1.78
C MET A 199 -2.54 11.53 -0.76
N SER A 200 -3.16 11.55 0.42
CA SER A 200 -2.77 12.43 1.54
C SER A 200 -1.30 12.25 1.93
N ASN A 201 -0.85 11.00 2.10
CA ASN A 201 0.53 10.71 2.45
C ASN A 201 1.50 11.05 1.30
N MET A 202 1.11 10.78 0.05
CA MET A 202 1.93 11.10 -1.12
C MET A 202 2.10 12.61 -1.29
N ILE A 203 1.04 13.39 -1.09
CA ILE A 203 1.07 14.86 -1.16
C ILE A 203 1.89 15.44 -0.01
N ALA A 204 1.66 15.00 1.23
CA ALA A 204 2.47 15.43 2.38
C ALA A 204 3.97 15.15 2.15
N LYS A 205 4.28 14.00 1.55
CA LYS A 205 5.65 13.66 1.17
C LYS A 205 6.19 14.57 0.06
N ASP A 206 5.41 14.86 -0.98
CA ASP A 206 5.84 15.76 -2.06
C ASP A 206 6.12 17.18 -1.54
N VAL A 207 5.30 17.70 -0.62
CA VAL A 207 5.56 18.97 0.07
C VAL A 207 6.88 18.92 0.84
N SER A 208 7.14 17.83 1.58
CA SER A 208 8.40 17.64 2.28
C SER A 208 9.60 17.53 1.32
N ILE A 209 9.46 16.84 0.20
CA ILE A 209 10.51 16.68 -0.83
C ILE A 209 10.87 18.04 -1.42
N ARG A 210 9.89 18.88 -1.76
CA ARG A 210 10.11 20.19 -2.39
C ARG A 210 11.00 21.11 -1.54
N ASN A 211 10.90 21.00 -0.22
CA ASN A 211 11.66 21.81 0.73
C ASN A 211 13.08 21.29 1.02
N LYS A 212 13.51 20.20 0.38
CA LYS A 212 14.87 19.66 0.51
C LYS A 212 15.77 20.14 -0.62
N ASP A 213 17.07 20.19 -0.37
CA ASP A 213 18.08 20.46 -1.40
C ASP A 213 17.97 19.44 -2.54
N GLY A 214 17.90 19.93 -3.79
CA GLY A 214 17.67 19.11 -4.97
C GLY A 214 16.22 18.59 -5.15
N GLY A 215 15.32 18.90 -4.22
CA GLY A 215 13.93 18.44 -4.20
C GLY A 215 13.14 18.81 -5.45
N SER A 216 13.18 20.08 -5.86
CA SER A 216 12.48 20.55 -7.06
C SER A 216 12.97 19.83 -8.33
N ALA A 217 14.29 19.67 -8.50
CA ALA A 217 14.86 18.95 -9.63
C ALA A 217 14.41 17.48 -9.66
N TYR A 218 14.37 16.82 -8.49
CA TYR A 218 13.88 15.47 -8.36
C TYR A 218 12.38 15.34 -8.67
N MET A 219 11.55 16.30 -8.23
CA MET A 219 10.12 16.32 -8.55
C MET A 219 9.83 16.46 -10.05
N HIS A 220 10.71 17.13 -10.81
CA HIS A 220 10.63 17.17 -12.27
C HIS A 220 11.09 15.86 -12.94
N LYS A 221 12.04 15.14 -12.33
CA LYS A 221 12.56 13.87 -12.84
C LYS A 221 11.62 12.70 -12.62
N ALA A 222 11.21 12.46 -11.38
CA ALA A 222 10.41 11.30 -10.98
C ALA A 222 8.93 11.66 -11.00
N ASN A 223 8.06 10.78 -11.51
CA ASN A 223 6.61 10.97 -11.48
C ASN A 223 6.02 10.63 -10.10
N LEU A 224 4.77 11.04 -9.84
CA LEU A 224 4.13 10.81 -8.53
C LEU A 224 4.01 9.31 -8.19
N LEU A 225 3.33 8.52 -9.02
CA LEU A 225 2.99 7.12 -8.74
C LEU A 225 3.61 6.15 -9.75
N PHE A 226 3.30 6.32 -11.04
CA PHE A 226 3.88 5.51 -12.10
C PHE A 226 5.29 5.99 -12.45
N PRO A 227 6.22 5.11 -12.84
CA PRO A 227 7.58 5.52 -13.20
C PRO A 227 7.59 6.44 -14.43
N ASN A 228 8.50 7.41 -14.45
CA ASN A 228 8.79 8.23 -15.63
C ASN A 228 9.60 7.43 -16.66
N VAL A 229 8.90 6.62 -17.46
CA VAL A 229 9.50 5.76 -18.50
C VAL A 229 10.18 6.58 -19.61
N VAL A 230 9.62 7.74 -19.96
CA VAL A 230 10.20 8.61 -20.99
C VAL A 230 11.54 9.18 -20.54
N GLY A 231 11.61 9.69 -19.31
CA GLY A 231 12.86 10.19 -18.72
C GLY A 231 13.92 9.08 -18.62
N TRP A 232 13.50 7.88 -18.20
CA TRP A 232 14.37 6.71 -18.17
C TRP A 232 14.93 6.35 -19.54
N ALA A 233 14.07 6.25 -20.57
CA ALA A 233 14.50 5.90 -21.92
C ALA A 233 15.50 6.92 -22.50
N ARG A 234 15.30 8.23 -22.25
CA ARG A 234 16.22 9.29 -22.68
C ARG A 234 17.58 9.20 -21.98
N SER A 235 17.59 8.93 -20.67
CA SER A 235 18.84 8.80 -19.91
C SER A 235 19.75 7.66 -20.40
N GLY A 236 19.17 6.56 -20.93
CA GLY A 236 19.92 5.46 -21.52
C GLY A 236 20.46 5.74 -22.93
N VAL A 237 19.97 6.78 -23.60
CA VAL A 237 20.51 7.25 -24.90
C VAL A 237 21.70 8.18 -24.65
N GLU A 238 21.60 9.09 -23.68
CA GLU A 238 22.67 10.04 -23.32
C GLU A 238 23.89 9.37 -22.67
N SER A 239 23.70 8.21 -22.02
CA SER A 239 24.79 7.46 -21.40
C SER A 239 25.59 6.58 -22.38
N ARG A 240 25.24 6.53 -23.67
CA ARG A 240 26.06 5.84 -24.68
C ARG A 240 27.24 6.73 -25.06
N PRO A 241 28.49 6.29 -24.87
CA PRO A 241 29.63 7.06 -25.35
C PRO A 241 29.48 7.25 -26.86
N ALA A 242 29.73 8.47 -27.34
CA ALA A 242 29.84 8.74 -28.76
C ALA A 242 30.91 7.79 -29.32
N GLU A 243 30.50 6.80 -30.12
CA GLU A 243 31.43 6.00 -30.89
C GLU A 243 32.20 6.97 -31.79
N CYS A 244 33.51 7.11 -31.52
CA CYS A 244 34.41 7.90 -32.35
C CYS A 244 34.33 7.42 -33.80
N SER A 245 33.88 8.29 -34.69
CA SER A 245 34.08 8.20 -36.15
C SER A 245 35.32 8.99 -36.55
#